data_AF-A0A8H5CJC1-F1
#
_entry.id   AF-A0A8H5CJC1-F1
#
_cell.length_a   1.000
_cell.length_b   1.000
_cell.length_c   1.000
_cell.angle_alpha   90.00
_cell.angle_beta   90.00
_cell.angle_gamma   90.00
#
_symmetry.space_group_name_H-M   'P 1'
#
loop_
_entity.id
_entity.type
_entity.pdbx_description
1 polymer ?
#
loop_
_entity_poly.entity_id
_entity_poly.type
_entity_poly.pdbx_seq_one_letter_code
_entity_poly.pdbx_strand_id
1 'polypeptide(L)'
;MAAEPSTLENGCLEVVAGSHKAPIPMGKDRCIPSEWCKSTNGSYLAHRSGSNNSEKGRGYLCDVHVLSDGGDKHEAYYEDRRKAWPPTSERITGERYEEGAKIYGFGSPMLTVEKNGYKDIGL
;
A
#
# COMPACT_ATOMS: atom_id res chain seq x y z
N MET A 1 -0.16 0.15 18.69
CA MET A 1 -0.30 0.71 20.06
C MET A 1 -1.54 1.60 20.10
N ALA A 2 -2.42 1.44 21.10
CA ALA A 2 -3.59 2.32 21.23
C ALA A 2 -3.16 3.67 21.84
N ALA A 3 -3.51 4.78 21.19
CA ALA A 3 -3.30 6.13 21.72
C ALA A 3 -4.53 6.60 22.54
N GLU A 4 -5.70 6.02 22.26
CA GLU A 4 -6.97 6.24 22.94
C GLU A 4 -7.61 4.92 23.39
N PRO A 5 -8.64 4.93 24.26
CA PRO A 5 -9.29 3.71 24.72
C PRO A 5 -9.82 2.83 23.58
N SER A 6 -9.37 1.58 23.54
CA SER A 6 -9.79 0.57 22.55
C SER A 6 -10.95 -0.27 23.11
N THR A 7 -12.16 0.31 23.12
CA THR A 7 -13.39 -0.35 23.60
C THR A 7 -14.36 -0.63 22.46
N LEU A 8 -15.31 -1.56 22.67
CA LEU A 8 -16.38 -1.83 21.72
C LEU A 8 -17.28 -0.60 21.49
N GLU A 9 -17.57 0.16 22.55
CA GLU A 9 -18.36 1.39 22.49
C GLU A 9 -17.74 2.47 21.57
N ASN A 10 -16.41 2.58 21.62
CA ASN A 10 -15.65 3.48 20.77
C ASN A 10 -15.40 2.88 19.37
N GLY A 11 -15.90 1.68 19.09
CA GLY A 11 -15.76 1.00 17.80
C GLY A 11 -14.33 0.56 17.49
N CYS A 12 -13.61 0.03 18.47
CA CYS A 12 -12.21 -0.39 18.35
C CYS A 12 -11.92 -1.26 17.11
N LEU A 13 -10.64 -1.28 16.70
CA LEU A 13 -10.18 -2.14 15.62
C LEU A 13 -10.35 -3.61 16.02
N GLU A 14 -11.12 -4.34 15.23
CA GLU A 14 -11.30 -5.79 15.36
C GLU A 14 -10.56 -6.48 14.23
N VAL A 15 -9.86 -7.57 14.54
CA VAL A 15 -9.10 -8.37 13.59
C VAL A 15 -9.62 -9.80 13.61
N VAL A 16 -9.80 -10.40 12.43
CA VAL A 16 -10.10 -11.82 12.31
C VAL A 16 -8.84 -12.62 12.61
N ALA A 17 -8.87 -13.38 13.71
CA ALA A 17 -7.75 -14.21 14.13
C ALA A 17 -7.32 -15.17 13.00
N GLY A 18 -6.01 -15.22 12.73
CA GLY A 18 -5.44 -16.08 11.70
C GLY A 18 -5.63 -15.64 10.25
N SER A 19 -6.30 -14.50 9.99
CA SER A 19 -6.51 -14.02 8.60
C SER A 19 -5.22 -13.77 7.82
N HIS A 20 -4.15 -13.33 8.49
CA HIS A 20 -2.80 -13.17 7.90
C HIS A 20 -2.17 -14.47 7.38
N LYS A 21 -2.74 -15.64 7.70
CA LYS A 21 -2.29 -16.94 7.18
C LYS A 21 -3.04 -17.38 5.93
N ALA A 22 -4.15 -16.70 5.61
CA ALA A 22 -4.93 -17.01 4.43
C ALA A 22 -4.23 -16.42 3.19
N PRO A 23 -3.99 -17.23 2.14
CA PRO A 23 -3.45 -16.70 0.89
C PRO A 23 -4.50 -15.80 0.25
N ILE A 24 -4.10 -14.57 -0.10
CA ILE A 24 -4.95 -13.67 -0.88
C ILE A 24 -4.70 -13.92 -2.37
N PRO A 25 -5.75 -14.19 -3.17
CA PRO A 25 -5.59 -14.30 -4.60
C PRO A 25 -5.21 -12.94 -5.19
N MET A 26 -4.26 -12.95 -6.12
CA MET A 26 -3.87 -11.77 -6.89
C MET A 26 -4.40 -11.93 -8.32
N GLY A 27 -5.21 -10.97 -8.76
CA GLY A 27 -5.75 -10.91 -10.11
C GLY A 27 -4.66 -10.66 -11.16
N LYS A 28 -5.02 -10.82 -12.44
CA LYS A 28 -4.12 -10.47 -13.57
C LYS A 28 -3.76 -8.99 -13.61
N ASP A 29 -4.66 -8.16 -13.11
CA ASP A 29 -4.50 -6.73 -12.89
C ASP A 29 -3.78 -6.41 -11.57
N ARG A 30 -3.28 -7.42 -10.84
CA ARG A 30 -2.63 -7.28 -9.53
C ARG A 30 -3.47 -6.57 -8.47
N CYS A 31 -4.78 -6.53 -8.66
CA CYS A 31 -5.75 -6.20 -7.64
C CYS A 31 -6.23 -7.49 -6.94
N ILE A 32 -6.85 -7.33 -5.78
CA ILE A 32 -7.60 -8.42 -5.15
C ILE A 32 -8.88 -8.62 -5.98
N PRO A 33 -9.19 -9.86 -6.45
CA PRO A 33 -10.39 -10.13 -7.23
C PRO A 33 -11.67 -9.66 -6.55
N SER A 34 -12.60 -9.09 -7.33
CA SER A 34 -13.83 -8.49 -6.79
C SER A 34 -14.71 -9.51 -6.07
N GLU A 35 -14.71 -10.76 -6.53
CA GLU A 35 -15.42 -11.89 -5.95
C GLU A 35 -14.88 -12.21 -4.54
N TRP A 36 -13.55 -12.16 -4.37
CA TRP A 36 -12.92 -12.34 -3.07
C TRP A 36 -13.31 -11.22 -2.10
N CYS A 37 -13.29 -9.96 -2.56
CA CYS A 37 -13.71 -8.79 -1.78
C CYS A 37 -15.19 -8.80 -1.40
N LYS A 38 -16.05 -9.47 -2.16
CA LYS A 38 -17.47 -9.65 -1.79
C LYS A 38 -17.66 -10.72 -0.72
N SER A 39 -16.78 -11.72 -0.71
CA SER A 39 -16.82 -12.85 0.24
C SER A 39 -16.05 -12.59 1.54
N THR A 40 -15.18 -11.57 1.56
CA THR A 40 -14.27 -11.27 2.68
C THR A 40 -14.16 -9.76 2.89
N ASN A 41 -13.50 -9.31 3.96
CA ASN A 41 -13.24 -7.88 4.19
C ASN A 41 -12.08 -7.32 3.32
N GLY A 42 -11.62 -8.03 2.29
CA GLY A 42 -10.71 -7.49 1.27
C GLY A 42 -9.30 -7.08 1.74
N SER A 43 -8.82 -7.60 2.88
CA SER A 43 -7.51 -7.24 3.44
C SER A 43 -6.70 -8.48 3.87
N TYR A 44 -5.37 -8.40 3.74
CA TYR A 44 -4.41 -9.43 4.18
C TYR A 44 -4.51 -9.70 5.67
N LEU A 45 -4.69 -8.64 6.46
CA LEU A 45 -5.14 -8.74 7.83
C LEU A 45 -6.59 -8.26 7.86
N ALA A 46 -7.53 -9.19 7.75
CA ALA A 46 -8.95 -8.83 7.72
C ALA A 46 -9.31 -8.12 9.03
N HIS A 47 -9.62 -6.83 8.92
CA HIS A 47 -9.94 -5.96 10.05
C HIS A 47 -11.13 -5.07 9.74
N ARG A 48 -11.77 -4.56 10.79
CA ARG A 48 -12.83 -3.56 10.69
C ARG A 48 -12.81 -2.64 11.90
N SER A 49 -13.48 -1.50 11.80
CA SER A 49 -13.79 -0.66 12.95
C SER A 49 -15.29 -0.41 13.03
N GLY A 50 -15.82 -0.35 14.25
CA GLY A 50 -17.21 0.00 14.49
C GLY A 50 -17.45 1.51 14.49
N SER A 51 -18.72 1.91 14.53
CA SER A 51 -19.09 3.30 14.83
C SER A 51 -18.55 3.70 16.21
N ASN A 52 -18.06 4.94 16.33
CA ASN A 52 -17.72 5.50 17.63
C ASN A 52 -18.96 6.15 18.23
N ASN A 53 -19.46 5.58 19.33
CA ASN A 53 -20.61 6.12 20.08
C ASN A 53 -20.18 6.75 21.41
N SER A 54 -18.89 6.92 21.64
CA SER A 54 -18.32 7.49 22.87
C SER A 54 -18.02 8.99 22.71
N GLU A 55 -17.77 9.66 23.83
CA GLU A 55 -17.36 11.07 23.85
C GLU A 55 -15.85 11.27 23.57
N LYS A 56 -15.09 10.19 23.34
CA LYS A 56 -13.64 10.19 23.14
C LYS A 56 -13.28 9.72 21.73
N GLY A 57 -12.06 10.02 21.25
CA GLY A 57 -11.60 9.58 19.94
C GLY A 57 -11.14 8.12 19.92
N ARG A 58 -10.79 7.62 18.72
CA ARG A 58 -10.27 6.26 18.46
C ARG A 58 -8.93 6.28 17.71
N GLY A 59 -7.91 6.88 18.31
CA GLY A 59 -6.55 6.94 17.80
C GLY A 59 -5.76 5.67 18.11
N TYR A 60 -5.06 5.14 17.10
CA TYR A 60 -4.08 4.08 17.28
C TYR A 60 -2.89 4.28 16.35
N LEU A 61 -1.72 3.85 16.83
CA LEU A 61 -0.48 3.78 16.06
C LEU A 61 -0.34 2.36 15.51
N CYS A 62 -0.24 2.27 14.19
CA CYS A 62 -0.02 1.02 13.48
C CYS A 62 1.48 0.90 13.20
N ASP A 63 2.13 -0.06 13.83
CA ASP A 63 3.56 -0.34 13.63
C ASP A 63 3.73 -1.66 12.88
N VAL A 64 4.77 -1.77 12.05
CA VAL A 64 5.04 -2.96 11.24
C VAL A 64 6.15 -3.75 11.92
N HIS A 65 5.85 -4.99 12.31
CA HIS A 65 6.83 -5.85 12.95
C HIS A 65 7.74 -6.53 11.91
N VAL A 66 8.92 -5.95 11.66
CA VAL A 66 9.84 -6.39 10.60
C VAL A 66 10.62 -7.68 10.88
N LEU A 67 10.73 -8.11 12.14
CA LEU A 67 11.61 -9.22 12.51
C LEU A 67 11.16 -10.59 11.97
N SER A 68 9.86 -10.85 11.89
CA SER A 68 9.33 -12.10 11.32
C SER A 68 9.42 -12.14 9.79
N ASP A 69 9.58 -10.97 9.14
CA ASP A 69 9.42 -10.80 7.69
C ASP A 69 10.77 -10.57 6.98
N GLY A 70 11.86 -11.00 7.63
CA GLY A 70 13.22 -10.93 7.09
C GLY A 70 14.00 -9.69 7.52
N GLY A 71 13.61 -9.04 8.61
CA GLY A 71 14.32 -7.89 9.19
C GLY A 71 13.98 -6.57 8.51
N ASP A 72 14.75 -5.54 8.86
CA ASP A 72 14.62 -4.23 8.24
C ASP A 72 15.04 -4.30 6.77
N LYS A 73 14.09 -4.05 5.88
CA LYS A 73 14.27 -4.01 4.41
C LYS A 73 14.15 -2.60 3.86
N HIS A 74 14.08 -1.59 4.72
CA HIS A 74 13.84 -0.20 4.31
C HIS A 74 14.90 0.28 3.30
N GLU A 75 16.18 0.15 3.63
CA GLU A 75 17.27 0.59 2.75
C GLU A 75 17.27 -0.18 1.42
N ALA A 76 17.24 -1.51 1.49
CA ALA A 76 17.19 -2.38 0.30
C ALA A 76 15.98 -2.06 -0.61
N TYR A 77 14.82 -1.79 -0.03
CA TYR A 77 13.61 -1.38 -0.77
C TYR A 77 13.83 -0.08 -1.54
N TYR A 78 14.41 0.95 -0.92
CA TYR A 78 14.62 2.23 -1.58
C TYR A 78 15.77 2.20 -2.60
N GLU A 79 16.80 1.39 -2.38
CA GLU A 79 17.86 1.16 -3.36
C GLU A 79 17.31 0.49 -4.63
N ASP A 80 16.49 -0.55 -4.48
CA ASP A 80 15.88 -1.26 -5.60
C ASP A 80 14.85 -0.37 -6.33
N ARG A 81 14.00 0.32 -5.56
CA ARG A 81 13.04 1.28 -6.12
C ARG A 81 13.72 2.39 -6.90
N ARG A 82 14.82 2.96 -6.41
CA ARG A 82 15.54 4.05 -7.10
C ARG A 82 16.12 3.58 -8.44
N LYS A 83 16.49 2.31 -8.58
CA LYS A 83 16.96 1.72 -9.84
C LYS A 83 15.79 1.43 -10.79
N ALA A 84 14.76 0.75 -10.29
CA ALA A 84 13.67 0.23 -11.12
C ALA A 84 12.60 1.27 -11.44
N TRP A 85 12.31 2.19 -10.52
CA TRP A 85 11.31 3.25 -10.68
C TRP A 85 11.74 4.54 -9.95
N PRO A 86 12.78 5.23 -10.45
CA PRO A 86 13.32 6.42 -9.80
C PRO A 86 12.29 7.56 -9.73
N PRO A 87 12.50 8.50 -8.79
CA PRO A 87 11.83 9.80 -8.82
C PRO A 87 11.96 10.45 -10.20
N THR A 88 10.95 11.19 -10.63
CA THR A 88 10.92 11.80 -11.98
C THR A 88 12.17 12.63 -12.31
N SER A 89 12.75 13.31 -11.31
CA SER A 89 13.98 14.10 -11.45
C SER A 89 15.25 13.28 -11.70
N GLU A 90 15.24 11.99 -11.35
CA GLU A 90 16.37 11.07 -11.53
C GLU A 90 16.20 10.16 -12.75
N ARG A 91 15.10 10.29 -13.49
CA ARG A 91 14.82 9.48 -14.67
C ARG A 91 15.63 9.94 -15.86
N ILE A 92 16.08 8.96 -16.64
CA ILE A 92 16.78 9.20 -17.90
C ILE A 92 15.72 9.47 -18.99
N THR A 93 15.92 10.52 -19.77
CA THR A 93 15.04 10.85 -20.89
C THR A 93 14.94 9.69 -21.88
N GLY A 94 13.71 9.32 -22.24
CA GLY A 94 13.43 8.27 -23.22
C GLY A 94 13.50 6.84 -22.67
N GLU A 95 14.01 6.62 -21.46
CA GLU A 95 13.93 5.32 -20.80
C GLU A 95 12.53 5.05 -20.24
N ARG A 96 12.12 3.78 -20.30
CA ARG A 96 10.82 3.33 -19.82
C ARG A 96 10.99 2.48 -18.57
N TYR A 97 10.30 2.87 -17.50
CA TYR A 97 10.35 2.22 -16.19
C TYR A 97 9.10 1.38 -15.94
N GLU A 98 8.64 0.61 -16.93
CA GLU A 98 7.36 -0.12 -16.87
C GLU A 98 7.32 -1.20 -15.80
N GLU A 99 8.37 -2.01 -15.71
CA GLU A 99 8.45 -3.09 -14.71
C GLU A 99 8.55 -2.52 -13.30
N GLY A 100 9.32 -1.45 -13.10
CA GLY A 100 9.37 -0.76 -11.82
C GLY A 100 8.06 -0.05 -11.48
N ALA A 101 7.38 0.57 -12.46
CA ALA A 101 6.06 1.17 -12.26
C ALA A 101 5.06 0.09 -11.88
N LYS A 102 5.15 -1.10 -12.48
CA LYS A 102 4.36 -2.24 -12.06
C LYS A 102 4.63 -2.58 -10.59
N ILE A 103 5.86 -2.61 -10.11
CA ILE A 103 6.15 -3.05 -8.74
C ILE A 103 5.84 -1.96 -7.70
N TYR A 104 6.26 -0.72 -7.95
CA TYR A 104 6.28 0.37 -6.97
C TYR A 104 5.22 1.45 -7.17
N GLY A 105 4.56 1.47 -8.33
CA GLY A 105 3.68 2.56 -8.75
C GLY A 105 2.54 2.09 -9.61
N PHE A 106 1.95 0.93 -9.29
CA PHE A 106 0.96 0.31 -10.16
C PHE A 106 -0.23 1.25 -10.39
N GLY A 107 -0.65 1.40 -11.65
CA GLY A 107 -1.68 2.36 -12.05
C GLY A 107 -1.16 3.78 -12.30
N SER A 108 0.12 4.08 -12.06
CA SER A 108 0.72 5.36 -12.40
C SER A 108 0.99 5.46 -13.91
N PRO A 109 0.53 6.51 -14.60
CA PRO A 109 0.83 6.72 -16.02
C PRO A 109 2.27 7.22 -16.26
N MET A 110 3.03 7.50 -15.19
CA MET A 110 4.37 8.09 -15.28
C MET A 110 5.42 7.03 -15.58
N LEU A 111 5.49 6.57 -16.82
CA LEU A 111 6.39 5.49 -17.26
C LEU A 111 7.74 5.97 -17.80
N THR A 112 7.83 7.22 -18.24
CA THR A 112 9.04 7.81 -18.83
C THR A 112 9.08 9.32 -18.56
N VAL A 113 10.19 9.96 -18.93
CA VAL A 113 10.29 11.41 -19.04
C VAL A 113 10.74 11.76 -20.45
N GLU A 114 10.03 12.69 -21.08
CA GLU A 114 10.38 13.21 -22.40
C GLU A 114 11.05 14.57 -22.24
N LYS A 115 12.13 14.79 -23.00
CA LYS A 115 12.79 16.10 -23.03
C LYS A 115 11.85 17.05 -23.76
N ASN A 116 11.46 18.13 -23.07
CA ASN A 116 10.47 19.11 -23.52
C ASN A 116 9.00 18.62 -23.51
N GLY A 117 8.67 17.48 -22.90
CA GLY A 117 7.31 16.91 -23.00
C GLY A 117 6.16 17.87 -22.67
N TYR A 118 6.34 18.79 -21.71
CA TYR A 118 5.35 19.86 -21.46
C TYR A 118 5.30 20.90 -22.58
N LYS A 119 6.46 21.39 -23.03
CA LYS A 119 6.55 22.34 -24.15
C LYS A 119 5.98 21.77 -25.45
N ASP A 120 6.14 20.47 -25.67
CA ASP A 120 5.70 19.77 -26.88
C ASP A 120 4.17 19.58 -26.90
N ILE A 121 3.51 19.60 -25.74
CA ILE A 121 2.03 19.64 -25.61
C ILE A 121 1.50 21.07 -25.34
N GLY A 122 2.36 22.08 -25.43
CA GLY A 122 1.98 23.49 -25.28
C GLY A 122 1.70 23.94 -23.84
N LEU A 123 2.25 23.25 -22.84
CA LEU A 123 2.26 23.63 -21.41
C LEU A 123 3.63 24.15 -20.97
#